data_AF-A0A5A5RBK1-F1
#
_entry.id   AF-A0A5A5RBK1-F1
#
_cell.length_a   1.000
_cell.length_b   1.000
_cell.length_c   1.000
_cell.angle_alpha   90.00
_cell.angle_beta   90.00
_cell.angle_gamma   90.00
#
_symmetry.space_group_name_H-M   'P 1'
#
loop_
_entity.id
_entity.type
_entity.pdbx_description
1 polymer ?
#
loop_
_entity_poly.entity_id
_entity_poly.type
_entity_poly.pdbx_seq_one_letter_code
_entity_poly.pdbx_strand_id
1 'polypeptide(L)'
;MNEKSAQKIKSLTGIAVPHSTQQRLVHCYPFEELPSNPAVEVEEMSIDGGKVRLRTAKGKALIWRDYKAVSFHQLGVAAFFQDNSALLDLVNSQVLAKPLICLGDGHDGIWNLFRVC
;
A
#
# COMPACT_ATOMS: atom_id res chain seq x y z
N MET A 1 -0.86 -15.48 -4.57
CA MET A 1 0.56 -15.88 -4.75
C MET A 1 0.70 -16.54 -6.13
N ASN A 2 1.88 -16.73 -6.75
CA ASN A 2 1.98 -17.39 -8.07
C ASN A 2 2.60 -18.80 -7.98
N GLU A 3 2.47 -19.61 -9.03
CA GLU A 3 3.07 -20.96 -9.10
C GLU A 3 4.59 -20.96 -8.88
N LYS A 4 5.27 -19.86 -9.24
CA LYS A 4 6.71 -19.70 -9.03
C LYS A 4 7.08 -19.65 -7.54
N SER A 5 6.21 -19.14 -6.66
CA SER A 5 6.46 -19.11 -5.21
C SER A 5 6.49 -20.52 -4.60
N ALA A 6 5.55 -21.39 -5.00
CA ALA A 6 5.53 -22.78 -4.53
C ALA A 6 6.79 -23.55 -4.93
N GLN A 7 7.24 -23.36 -6.18
CA GLN A 7 8.49 -23.94 -6.67
C GLN A 7 9.71 -23.43 -5.90
N LYS A 8 9.78 -22.12 -5.65
CA LYS A 8 10.87 -21.51 -4.87
C LYS A 8 10.96 -22.05 -3.45
N ILE A 9 9.83 -22.13 -2.74
CA ILE A 9 9.80 -22.66 -1.35
C ILE A 9 10.33 -24.09 -1.33
N LYS A 10 9.87 -24.95 -2.25
CA LYS A 10 10.36 -26.33 -2.35
C LYS A 10 11.85 -26.40 -2.66
N SER A 11 12.34 -25.57 -3.59
CA SER A 11 13.75 -25.55 -3.97
C SER A 11 14.68 -25.10 -2.84
N LEU A 12 14.23 -24.17 -1.99
CA LEU A 12 15.07 -23.59 -0.93
C LEU A 12 14.99 -24.35 0.39
N THR A 13 13.83 -24.97 0.67
CA THR A 13 13.56 -25.59 1.99
C THR A 13 13.38 -27.09 1.94
N GLY A 14 13.23 -27.68 0.74
CA GLY A 14 12.84 -29.08 0.55
C GLY A 14 11.35 -29.35 0.81
N ILE A 15 10.60 -28.39 1.35
CA ILE A 15 9.21 -28.54 1.77
C ILE A 15 8.27 -28.07 0.65
N ALA A 16 7.29 -28.91 0.29
CA ALA A 16 6.25 -28.55 -0.66
C ALA A 16 5.07 -27.86 0.05
N VAL A 17 4.88 -26.56 -0.22
CA VAL A 17 3.72 -25.80 0.29
C VAL A 17 2.78 -25.46 -0.88
N PRO A 18 1.55 -26.02 -0.92
CA PRO A 18 0.59 -25.75 -2.00
C PRO A 18 0.17 -24.28 -2.12
N HIS A 19 -0.22 -23.86 -3.32
CA HIS A 19 -0.66 -22.50 -3.59
C HIS A 19 -1.84 -22.05 -2.71
N SER A 20 -2.83 -22.92 -2.49
CA SER A 20 -3.98 -22.64 -1.63
C SER A 20 -3.58 -22.38 -0.17
N THR A 21 -2.59 -23.12 0.35
CA THR A 21 -2.05 -22.92 1.69
C THR A 21 -1.35 -21.57 1.79
N GLN A 22 -0.51 -21.22 0.81
CA GLN A 22 0.15 -19.90 0.78
C GLN A 22 -0.87 -18.75 0.73
N GLN A 23 -1.91 -18.89 -0.10
CA GLN A 23 -2.98 -17.90 -0.21
C GLN A 23 -3.73 -17.75 1.13
N ARG A 24 -4.04 -18.86 1.80
CA ARG A 24 -4.69 -18.85 3.12
C ARG A 24 -3.81 -18.21 4.18
N LEU A 25 -2.50 -18.47 4.18
CA LEU A 25 -1.56 -17.86 5.11
C LEU A 25 -1.52 -16.34 4.94
N VAL A 26 -1.47 -15.83 3.71
CA VAL A 26 -1.54 -14.39 3.43
C VAL A 26 -2.84 -13.78 3.95
N HIS A 27 -3.97 -14.44 3.72
CA HIS A 27 -5.28 -13.94 4.17
C HIS A 27 -5.50 -14.00 5.68
N CYS A 28 -4.80 -14.89 6.39
CA CYS A 28 -4.90 -15.02 7.84
C CYS A 28 -3.79 -14.25 8.58
N TYR A 29 -2.85 -13.64 7.86
CA TYR A 29 -1.76 -12.91 8.46
C TYR A 29 -2.27 -11.52 8.89
N PRO A 30 -2.17 -11.16 10.18
CA PRO A 30 -2.50 -9.82 10.63
C PRO A 30 -1.36 -8.89 10.19
N PHE A 31 -1.56 -8.16 9.09
CA PHE A 31 -0.61 -7.15 8.67
C PHE A 31 -0.61 -6.01 9.69
N GLU A 32 0.58 -5.63 10.14
CA GLU A 32 0.75 -4.46 10.98
C GLU A 32 0.42 -3.20 10.18
N GLU A 33 -0.41 -2.34 10.75
CA GLU A 33 -0.65 -1.01 10.19
C GLU A 33 0.55 -0.12 10.49
N LEU A 34 0.81 0.84 9.59
CA LEU A 34 1.87 1.79 9.78
C LEU A 34 1.54 2.66 11.00
N PRO A 35 2.35 2.60 12.09
CA PRO A 35 1.99 3.28 13.32
C PRO A 35 2.14 4.80 13.16
N SER A 36 1.23 5.55 13.77
CA SER A 36 1.49 6.97 14.06
C SER A 36 2.62 7.07 15.07
N ASN A 37 3.76 7.66 14.68
CA ASN A 37 4.89 7.82 15.59
C ASN A 37 5.05 9.29 16.01
N PRO A 38 4.52 9.70 17.18
CA PRO A 38 4.59 11.09 17.62
C PRO A 38 6.02 11.54 17.97
N ALA A 39 6.99 10.62 18.08
CA ALA A 39 8.38 10.95 18.38
C ALA A 39 9.22 11.27 17.13
N VAL A 40 8.69 11.00 15.93
CA VAL A 40 9.38 11.25 14.66
C VAL A 40 8.59 12.26 13.85
N GLU A 41 9.19 13.42 13.64
CA GLU A 41 8.66 14.45 12.76
C GLU A 41 8.96 14.08 11.30
N VAL A 42 7.95 14.15 10.44
CA VAL A 42 8.07 13.88 9.00
C VAL A 42 8.41 15.18 8.29
N GLU A 43 9.63 15.27 7.77
CA GLU A 43 10.11 16.42 7.00
C GLU A 43 9.79 16.32 5.50
N GLU A 44 9.65 15.09 5.00
CA GLU A 44 9.40 14.81 3.59
C GLU A 44 8.41 13.66 3.44
N MET A 45 7.43 13.84 2.55
CA MET A 45 6.53 12.78 2.16
C MET A 45 6.26 12.75 0.66
N SER A 46 6.03 11.55 0.14
CA SER A 46 5.64 11.34 -1.24
C SER A 46 4.27 10.65 -1.34
N ILE A 47 3.44 11.09 -2.28
CA ILE A 47 2.16 10.45 -2.61
C ILE A 47 2.19 10.04 -4.08
N ASP A 48 1.88 8.78 -4.33
CA ASP A 48 1.83 8.20 -5.67
C ASP A 48 0.44 7.59 -5.94
N GLY A 49 -0.02 7.71 -7.17
CA GLY A 49 -1.22 7.04 -7.66
C GLY A 49 -0.87 5.83 -8.50
N GLY A 50 -1.74 4.82 -8.47
CA GLY A 50 -1.57 3.68 -9.36
C GLY A 50 -2.89 2.99 -9.67
N LYS A 51 -2.86 2.14 -10.71
CA LYS A 51 -4.01 1.33 -11.12
C LYS A 51 -3.72 -0.14 -10.90
N VAL A 52 -4.65 -0.81 -10.23
CA VAL A 52 -4.64 -2.27 -10.08
C VAL A 52 -5.76 -2.89 -10.92
N ARG A 53 -5.44 -3.99 -11.59
CA ARG A 53 -6.42 -4.77 -12.38
C ARG A 53 -7.07 -5.81 -11.49
N LEU A 54 -8.36 -5.68 -11.25
CA LEU A 54 -9.13 -6.63 -10.46
C LEU A 54 -9.78 -7.70 -11.33
N ARG A 55 -9.76 -8.93 -10.80
CA ARG A 55 -10.54 -10.04 -11.36
C ARG A 55 -11.99 -9.90 -10.94
N THR A 56 -12.88 -10.02 -11.91
CA THR A 56 -14.32 -10.10 -11.71
C THR A 56 -14.77 -11.55 -11.84
N ALA A 57 -16.07 -11.80 -11.66
CA ALA A 57 -16.63 -13.14 -11.85
C ALA A 57 -16.30 -13.70 -13.25
N LYS A 58 -16.17 -15.03 -13.35
CA LYS A 58 -15.79 -15.70 -14.59
C LYS A 58 -16.72 -15.27 -15.74
N GLY A 59 -16.13 -14.85 -16.86
CA GLY A 59 -16.86 -14.36 -18.03
C GLY A 59 -17.16 -12.85 -18.03
N LYS A 60 -16.89 -12.13 -16.94
CA LYS A 60 -16.98 -10.66 -16.90
C LYS A 60 -15.64 -10.02 -17.23
N ALA A 61 -15.70 -8.78 -17.75
CA ALA A 61 -14.51 -7.99 -18.05
C ALA A 61 -13.73 -7.65 -16.77
N LEU A 62 -12.40 -7.58 -16.91
CA LEU A 62 -11.50 -7.14 -15.86
C LEU A 62 -11.62 -5.63 -15.68
N ILE A 63 -11.60 -5.17 -14.43
CA ILE A 63 -11.77 -3.74 -14.10
C ILE A 63 -10.44 -3.17 -13.59
N TRP A 64 -10.13 -1.95 -14.01
CA TRP A 64 -9.02 -1.18 -13.46
C TRP A 64 -9.56 -0.25 -12.38
N ARG A 65 -8.90 -0.22 -11.24
CA ARG A 65 -9.27 0.60 -10.10
C ARG A 65 -8.04 1.31 -9.56
N ASP A 66 -8.25 2.54 -9.10
CA ASP A 66 -7.19 3.36 -8.55
C ASP A 66 -6.87 2.97 -7.11
N TYR A 67 -5.59 3.04 -6.77
CA TYR A 67 -5.12 3.11 -5.40
C TYR A 67 -4.22 4.35 -5.27
N LYS A 68 -4.02 4.79 -4.04
CA LYS A 68 -3.02 5.82 -3.73
C LYS A 68 -2.13 5.32 -2.61
N ALA A 69 -0.86 5.65 -2.67
CA ALA A 69 0.11 5.31 -1.65
C ALA A 69 0.75 6.57 -1.10
N VAL A 70 1.06 6.56 0.19
CA VAL A 70 1.84 7.58 0.86
C VAL A 70 3.10 6.93 1.41
N SER A 71 4.23 7.60 1.24
CA SER A 71 5.52 7.26 1.82
C SER A 71 5.93 8.41 2.73
N PHE A 72 5.99 8.14 4.03
CA PHE A 72 6.59 9.02 5.02
C PHE A 72 8.08 8.68 5.09
N HIS A 73 8.93 9.59 4.63
CA HIS A 73 10.34 9.28 4.49
C HIS A 73 10.93 8.95 5.86
N GLN A 74 11.71 7.87 5.94
CA GLN A 74 12.27 7.28 7.19
C GLN A 74 11.27 6.61 8.16
N LEU A 75 9.97 6.62 7.89
CA LEU A 75 8.96 5.95 8.74
C LEU A 75 8.35 4.73 8.06
N GLY A 76 7.91 4.86 6.81
CA GLY A 76 7.39 3.75 6.03
C GLY A 76 6.36 4.14 4.97
N VAL A 77 5.73 3.14 4.38
CA VAL A 77 4.81 3.29 3.25
C VAL A 77 3.48 2.60 3.55
N ALA A 78 2.39 3.28 3.19
CA ALA A 78 1.04 2.73 3.25
C ALA A 78 0.33 2.94 1.90
N ALA A 79 -0.52 2.00 1.50
CA ALA A 79 -1.30 2.07 0.27
C ALA A 79 -2.78 1.81 0.55
N PHE A 80 -3.62 2.65 -0.04
CA PHE A 80 -5.06 2.67 0.18
C PHE A 80 -5.79 2.44 -1.13
N PHE A 81 -6.65 1.43 -1.13
CA PHE A 81 -7.41 1.03 -2.31
C PHE A 81 -8.76 1.76 -2.36
N GLN A 82 -8.87 2.75 -3.26
CA GLN A 82 -10.06 3.60 -3.39
C GLN A 82 -10.52 4.31 -2.10
N ASP A 83 -9.63 4.49 -1.12
CA ASP A 83 -9.94 5.10 0.17
C ASP A 83 -9.00 6.27 0.49
N ASN A 84 -9.35 7.44 -0.05
CA ASN A 84 -8.60 8.66 0.23
C ASN A 84 -8.79 9.12 1.68
N SER A 85 -9.92 8.80 2.32
CA SER A 85 -10.23 9.26 3.68
C SER A 85 -9.28 8.61 4.67
N ALA A 86 -9.15 7.29 4.63
CA ALA A 86 -8.21 6.56 5.48
C ALA A 86 -6.74 6.96 5.23
N LEU A 87 -6.38 7.29 3.98
CA LEU A 87 -5.06 7.84 3.66
C LEU A 87 -4.84 9.17 4.39
N LEU A 88 -5.80 10.09 4.30
CA LEU A 88 -5.70 11.39 4.95
C LEU A 88 -5.73 11.27 6.48
N ASP A 89 -6.51 10.35 7.04
CA ASP A 89 -6.51 10.07 8.48
C ASP A 89 -5.12 9.61 8.94
N LEU A 90 -4.46 8.74 8.16
CA LEU A 90 -3.09 8.32 8.45
C LEU A 90 -2.10 9.50 8.35
N VAL A 91 -2.19 10.32 7.31
CA VAL A 91 -1.32 11.50 7.14
C VAL A 91 -1.50 12.49 8.30
N ASN A 92 -2.73 12.80 8.66
CA ASN A 92 -3.06 13.73 9.74
C ASN A 92 -2.74 13.19 11.14
N SER A 93 -2.53 11.88 11.28
CA SER A 93 -2.06 11.28 12.53
C SER A 93 -0.55 11.43 12.75
N GLN A 94 0.22 11.79 11.73
CA GLN A 94 1.67 12.01 11.84
C GLN A 94 1.99 13.44 12.31
N VAL A 95 3.17 13.61 12.91
CA VAL A 95 3.72 14.94 13.19
C VAL A 95 4.45 15.42 11.93
N LEU A 96 3.87 16.38 11.22
CA LEU A 96 4.43 16.92 9.98
C LEU A 96 5.24 18.20 10.23
N ALA A 97 6.44 18.27 9.65
CA ALA A 97 7.30 19.44 9.76
C ALA A 97 6.71 20.66 9.07
N LYS A 98 7.18 21.85 9.47
CA LYS A 98 6.81 23.12 8.84
C LYS A 98 8.08 23.93 8.48
N PRO A 99 8.46 24.01 7.20
CA PRO A 99 7.76 23.49 6.01
C PRO A 99 7.89 21.97 5.81
N LEU A 100 6.89 21.35 5.16
CA LEU A 100 6.90 19.95 4.72
C LEU A 100 7.30 19.86 3.23
N ILE A 101 8.24 18.99 2.90
CA ILE A 101 8.61 18.69 1.51
C ILE A 101 7.63 17.65 0.94
N CYS A 102 6.93 18.02 -0.13
CA CYS A 102 5.87 17.21 -0.74
C CYS A 102 6.24 16.80 -2.16
N LEU A 103 6.23 15.50 -2.44
CA LEU A 103 6.43 14.94 -3.78
C LEU A 103 5.18 14.20 -4.24
N GLY A 104 4.55 14.67 -5.32
CA GLY A 104 3.39 14.05 -5.93
C GLY A 104 3.69 13.57 -7.34
N ASP A 105 3.06 12.47 -7.75
CA ASP A 105 3.07 12.04 -9.14
C ASP A 105 1.95 12.71 -9.98
N GLY A 106 1.79 12.29 -11.22
CA GLY A 106 0.84 12.88 -12.18
C GLY A 106 -0.58 12.29 -12.13
N HIS A 107 -0.86 11.32 -11.25
CA HIS A 107 -2.19 10.71 -11.16
C HIS A 107 -3.24 11.70 -10.64
N ASP A 108 -4.47 11.51 -11.12
CA ASP A 108 -5.58 12.39 -10.80
C ASP A 108 -5.88 12.43 -9.29
N GLY A 109 -6.08 13.64 -8.77
CA GLY A 109 -6.38 13.90 -7.37
C GLY A 109 -5.21 13.79 -6.38
N ILE A 110 -3.98 13.50 -6.81
CA ILE A 110 -2.82 13.39 -5.92
C ILE A 110 -2.50 14.73 -5.25
N TRP A 111 -2.37 15.79 -6.04
CA TRP A 111 -2.09 17.15 -5.54
C TRP A 111 -3.21 17.71 -4.64
N ASN A 112 -4.43 17.19 -4.76
CA ASN A 112 -5.54 17.58 -3.86
C ASN A 112 -5.33 17.05 -2.44
N LEU A 113 -4.61 15.94 -2.26
CA LEU A 113 -4.33 15.35 -0.94
C LEU A 113 -3.32 16.18 -0.15
N PHE A 114 -2.38 16.84 -0.82
CA PHE A 114 -1.42 17.74 -0.17
C PHE A 114 -2.05 19.05 0.34
N ARG A 115 -3.25 19.42 -0.13
CA ARG A 115 -3.91 20.68 0.31
C ARG A 115 -4.32 20.69 1.78
N VAL A 116 -4.36 19.52 2.41
CA VAL A 116 -4.76 19.35 3.81
C VAL A 116 -3.58 19.03 4.74
N CYS A 117 -2.36 19.01 4.18
CA CYS A 117 -1.11 18.80 4.92
C CYS A 117 -0.52 20.13 5.40
#